data_AF-A0A3P6FVW0-F1
#
_entry.id   AF-A0A3P6FVW0-F1
#
_cell.length_a   1.000
_cell.length_b   1.000
_cell.length_c   1.000
_cell.angle_alpha   90.00
_cell.angle_beta   90.00
_cell.angle_gamma   90.00
#
_symmetry.space_group_name_H-M   'P 1'
#
loop_
_entity.id
_entity.type
_entity.pdbx_description
1 polymer ?
#
loop_
_entity_poly.entity_id
_entity_poly.type
_entity_poly.pdbx_seq_one_letter_code
_entity_poly.pdbx_strand_id
1 'polypeptide(L)'
;MEGVELELERRSKFLNNLIQQKKKAKEQQDQKDEFNVRVRASDMPLSVQNRAFSLSRGLLDATPGKADNKRLALALKKDFDSVYGPAWHCIVGTSFGSYVTHSVGGFLYFQIDKVYVLLFKTAVEPLDHQ
;
A
#
# COMPACT_ATOMS: atom_id res chain seq x y z
N MET A 1 18.18 24.11 48.91
CA MET A 1 17.48 22.87 48.49
C MET A 1 16.41 23.21 47.44
N GLU A 2 15.59 24.24 47.67
CA GLU A 2 14.50 24.68 46.76
C GLU A 2 14.91 25.02 45.31
N GLY A 3 16.09 25.62 45.07
CA GLY A 3 16.50 26.00 43.71
C GLY A 3 16.72 24.82 42.75
N VAL A 4 17.18 23.68 43.28
CA VAL A 4 17.44 22.46 42.50
C VAL A 4 16.12 21.81 42.09
N GLU A 5 15.12 21.87 42.98
CA GLU A 5 13.80 21.31 42.78
C GLU A 5 12.99 22.09 41.73
N LEU A 6 13.06 23.42 41.76
CA LEU A 6 12.47 24.28 40.73
C LEU A 6 13.08 24.05 39.35
N GLU A 7 14.39 23.80 39.28
CA GLU A 7 15.06 23.51 38.01
C GLU A 7 14.69 22.12 37.47
N LEU A 8 14.60 21.11 38.34
CA LEU A 8 14.10 19.78 38.00
C LEU A 8 12.67 19.83 37.47
N GLU A 9 11.80 20.62 38.10
CA GLU A 9 10.41 20.78 37.68
C GLU A 9 10.30 21.47 36.31
N ARG A 10 11.11 22.51 36.06
CA ARG A 10 11.20 23.15 34.73
C ARG A 10 11.64 22.18 33.65
N ARG A 11 12.67 21.37 33.91
CA ARG A 11 13.17 20.35 32.97
C ARG A 11 12.13 19.26 32.70
N SER A 12 11.40 18.82 33.73
CA SER A 12 10.31 17.85 33.60
C SER A 12 9.17 18.38 32.72
N LYS A 13 8.73 19.62 32.95
CA LYS A 13 7.69 20.29 32.13
C LYS A 13 8.13 20.44 30.68
N PHE A 14 9.39 20.83 30.45
CA PHE A 14 9.94 20.96 29.10
C PHE A 14 9.99 19.62 28.35
N LEU A 15 10.49 18.57 28.98
CA LEU A 15 10.55 17.22 28.39
C LEU A 15 9.16 16.68 28.07
N ASN A 16 8.19 16.82 28.99
CA ASN A 16 6.82 16.39 28.76
C ASN A 16 6.19 17.12 27.56
N ASN A 17 6.44 18.42 27.42
CA ASN A 17 5.94 19.19 26.27
C ASN A 17 6.57 18.68 24.95
N LEU A 18 7.88 18.41 24.92
CA LEU A 18 8.54 17.81 23.74
C LEU A 18 7.95 16.45 23.36
N ILE A 19 7.70 15.60 24.37
CA ILE A 19 7.11 14.27 24.15
C ILE A 19 5.71 14.40 23.54
N GLN A 20 4.88 15.30 24.07
CA GLN A 20 3.53 15.54 23.54
C GLN A 20 3.55 16.09 22.11
N GLN A 21 4.46 17.01 21.81
CA GLN A 21 4.64 17.54 20.46
C GLN A 21 5.05 16.45 19.46
N LYS A 22 6.03 15.60 19.81
CA LYS A 22 6.43 14.46 18.97
C LYS A 22 5.31 13.44 18.79
N LYS A 23 4.53 13.16 19.84
CA LYS A 23 3.40 12.23 19.77
C LYS A 23 2.32 12.74 18.81
N LYS A 24 1.90 14.00 18.94
CA LYS A 24 0.95 14.65 18.01
C LYS A 24 1.43 14.64 16.56
N ALA A 25 2.70 14.98 16.32
CA ALA A 25 3.26 14.97 14.97
C ALA A 25 3.26 13.56 14.34
N LYS A 26 3.58 12.54 15.14
CA LYS A 26 3.55 11.14 14.71
C LYS A 26 2.12 10.66 14.41
N GLU A 27 1.16 10.97 15.27
CA GLU A 27 -0.25 10.62 15.05
C GLU A 27 -0.83 11.31 13.80
N GLN A 28 -0.49 12.57 13.56
CA GLN A 28 -0.89 13.29 12.34
C GLN A 28 -0.24 12.71 11.08
N GLN A 29 1.00 12.25 11.18
CA GLN A 29 1.71 11.63 10.07
C GLN A 29 1.15 10.23 9.76
N ASP A 30 0.86 9.43 10.80
CA ASP A 30 0.25 8.11 10.67
C ASP A 30 -1.18 8.21 10.08
N GLN A 31 -1.98 9.21 10.46
CA GLN A 31 -3.32 9.47 9.85
C GLN A 31 -3.25 9.91 8.38
N LYS A 32 -2.26 10.72 8.01
CA LYS A 32 -2.11 11.18 6.62
C LYS A 32 -1.65 10.06 5.68
N ASP A 33 -0.93 9.08 6.21
CA ASP A 33 -0.52 7.88 5.47
C ASP A 33 -1.66 6.86 5.30
N GLU A 34 -2.77 6.96 6.04
CA GLU A 34 -3.90 6.02 6.01
C GLU A 34 -4.67 5.99 4.66
N PHE A 35 -4.51 7.01 3.81
CA PHE A 35 -5.22 7.13 2.51
C PHE A 35 -4.30 7.24 1.29
N ASN A 36 -3.02 6.87 1.39
CA ASN A 36 -1.98 7.27 0.42
C ASN A 36 -1.75 6.31 -0.77
N VAL A 37 -2.71 6.17 -1.69
CA VAL A 37 -2.41 5.49 -2.97
C VAL A 37 -1.47 6.36 -3.82
N ARG A 38 -0.31 5.83 -4.19
CA ARG A 38 0.67 6.49 -5.08
C ARG A 38 0.94 5.62 -6.30
N VAL A 39 0.50 6.08 -7.47
CA VAL A 39 0.84 5.43 -8.74
C VAL A 39 2.31 5.69 -9.07
N ARG A 40 3.05 4.62 -9.37
CA ARG A 40 4.46 4.68 -9.76
C ARG A 40 4.62 4.59 -11.27
N ALA A 41 3.84 3.74 -11.92
CA ALA A 41 3.73 3.64 -13.38
C ALA A 41 2.43 2.92 -13.76
N SER A 42 1.80 3.31 -14.87
CA SER A 42 0.62 2.62 -15.39
C SER A 42 0.37 2.97 -16.86
N ASP A 43 -0.13 2.02 -17.64
CA ASP A 43 -0.73 2.23 -18.96
C ASP A 43 -2.25 1.91 -18.98
N MET A 44 -2.79 1.50 -17.84
CA MET A 44 -4.19 1.09 -17.65
C MET A 44 -5.11 2.31 -17.44
N PRO A 45 -6.37 2.30 -17.92
CA PRO A 45 -7.32 3.39 -17.70
C PRO A 45 -7.65 3.64 -16.21
N LEU A 46 -7.92 4.90 -15.85
CA LEU A 46 -8.22 5.30 -14.45
C LEU A 46 -9.38 4.51 -13.81
N SER A 47 -10.42 4.18 -14.59
CA SER A 47 -11.55 3.38 -14.09
C SER A 47 -11.11 2.00 -13.59
N VAL A 48 -10.19 1.37 -14.30
CA VAL A 48 -9.64 0.06 -13.97
C VAL A 48 -8.64 0.17 -12.80
N GLN A 49 -7.82 1.24 -12.77
CA GLN A 49 -6.93 1.53 -11.63
C GLN A 49 -7.72 1.70 -10.32
N ASN A 50 -8.82 2.45 -10.36
CA ASN A 50 -9.66 2.71 -9.19
C ASN A 50 -10.23 1.42 -8.57
N ARG A 51 -10.51 0.39 -9.40
CA ARG A 51 -10.90 -0.93 -8.90
C ARG A 51 -9.76 -1.61 -8.15
N ALA A 52 -8.53 -1.58 -8.68
CA ALA A 52 -7.37 -2.13 -7.97
C ALA A 52 -7.13 -1.43 -6.63
N PHE A 53 -7.27 -0.09 -6.60
CA PHE A 53 -7.11 0.70 -5.37
C PHE A 53 -8.17 0.36 -4.34
N SER A 54 -9.44 0.33 -4.75
CA SER A 54 -10.58 0.04 -3.86
C SER A 54 -10.48 -1.36 -3.27
N LEU A 55 -10.14 -2.37 -4.09
CA LEU A 55 -9.95 -3.74 -3.62
C LEU A 55 -8.77 -3.85 -2.65
N SER A 56 -7.66 -3.18 -2.97
CA SER A 56 -6.46 -3.19 -2.13
C SER A 56 -6.70 -2.54 -0.78
N ARG A 57 -7.36 -1.37 -0.76
CA ARG A 57 -7.72 -0.66 0.48
C ARG A 57 -8.64 -1.52 1.34
N GLY A 58 -9.72 -2.05 0.78
CA GLY A 58 -10.66 -2.89 1.54
C GLY A 58 -10.01 -4.13 2.17
N LEU A 59 -9.02 -4.73 1.51
CA LEU A 59 -8.27 -5.86 2.06
C LEU A 59 -7.27 -5.46 3.14
N LEU A 60 -6.58 -4.32 2.99
CA LEU A 60 -5.63 -3.83 3.98
C LEU A 60 -6.35 -3.39 5.25
N ASP A 61 -7.48 -2.68 5.12
CA ASP A 61 -8.29 -2.22 6.25
C ASP A 61 -8.90 -3.39 7.04
N ALA A 62 -9.22 -4.50 6.36
CA ALA A 62 -9.73 -5.73 6.99
C ALA A 62 -8.69 -6.50 7.82
N THR A 63 -7.39 -6.18 7.67
CA THR A 63 -6.30 -6.83 8.42
C THR A 63 -5.34 -5.81 9.04
N PRO A 64 -5.75 -5.15 10.14
CA PRO A 64 -4.92 -4.15 10.81
C PRO A 64 -3.61 -4.76 11.32
N GLY A 65 -2.49 -4.08 11.06
CA GLY A 65 -1.17 -4.38 11.65
C GLY A 65 -0.21 -5.16 10.76
N LYS A 66 -0.67 -6.13 9.97
CA LYS A 66 0.20 -6.84 9.00
C LYS A 66 -0.54 -7.14 7.71
N ALA A 67 -0.10 -6.49 6.63
CA ALA A 67 -0.59 -6.76 5.29
C ALA A 67 -0.35 -8.23 4.92
N ASP A 68 -1.43 -8.96 4.63
CA ASP A 68 -1.36 -10.29 4.03
C ASP A 68 -1.11 -10.15 2.53
N ASN A 69 0.18 -10.00 2.18
CA ASN A 69 0.60 -9.82 0.78
C ASN A 69 0.11 -10.94 -0.14
N LYS A 70 0.05 -12.19 0.37
CA LYS A 70 -0.41 -13.35 -0.40
C LYS A 70 -1.89 -13.25 -0.70
N ARG A 71 -2.71 -12.91 0.31
CA ARG A 71 -4.15 -12.72 0.14
C ARG A 71 -4.45 -11.55 -0.79
N LEU A 72 -3.71 -10.44 -0.66
CA LEU A 72 -3.87 -9.28 -1.54
C LEU A 72 -3.55 -9.62 -3.00
N ALA A 73 -2.41 -10.27 -3.25
CA ALA A 73 -2.02 -10.70 -4.60
C ALA A 73 -3.04 -11.66 -5.23
N LEU A 74 -3.52 -12.64 -4.45
CA LEU A 74 -4.52 -13.60 -4.88
C LEU A 74 -5.85 -12.93 -5.23
N ALA A 75 -6.31 -12.01 -4.39
CA ALA A 75 -7.58 -11.32 -4.59
C ALA A 75 -7.55 -10.42 -5.83
N LEU A 76 -6.49 -9.63 -6.01
CA LEU A 76 -6.32 -8.80 -7.20
C LEU A 76 -6.27 -9.64 -8.48
N LYS A 77 -5.44 -10.70 -8.50
CA LYS A 77 -5.38 -11.62 -9.64
C LYS A 77 -6.76 -12.20 -9.97
N LYS A 78 -7.46 -12.75 -8.97
CA LYS A 78 -8.78 -13.39 -9.17
C LYS A 78 -9.83 -12.41 -9.67
N ASP A 79 -9.92 -11.22 -9.07
CA ASP A 79 -10.90 -10.20 -9.49
C ASP A 79 -10.62 -9.76 -10.93
N PHE A 80 -9.35 -9.52 -11.28
CA PHE A 80 -9.00 -9.05 -12.62
C PHE A 80 -9.09 -10.15 -13.69
N ASP A 81 -8.72 -11.39 -13.38
CA ASP A 81 -8.96 -12.54 -14.28
C ASP A 81 -10.46 -12.71 -14.56
N SER A 82 -11.31 -12.55 -13.54
CA SER A 82 -12.76 -12.68 -13.66
C SER A 82 -13.39 -11.53 -14.47
N VAL A 83 -12.97 -10.29 -14.20
CA VAL A 83 -13.61 -9.09 -14.78
C VAL A 83 -13.04 -8.73 -16.15
N TYR A 84 -11.74 -8.92 -16.37
CA TYR A 84 -11.03 -8.45 -17.58
C TYR A 84 -10.41 -9.59 -18.41
N GLY A 85 -10.70 -10.84 -18.03
CA GLY A 85 -10.20 -12.04 -18.68
C GLY A 85 -8.74 -12.35 -18.34
N PRO A 86 -8.37 -13.64 -18.31
CA PRO A 86 -7.00 -14.06 -18.00
C PRO A 86 -5.99 -13.63 -19.09
N ALA A 87 -4.68 -13.63 -18.83
CA ALA A 87 -4.04 -13.98 -17.55
C ALA A 87 -3.41 -12.75 -16.87
N TRP A 88 -3.91 -12.42 -15.69
CA TRP A 88 -3.37 -11.39 -14.82
C TRP A 88 -2.36 -11.97 -13.84
N HIS A 89 -1.35 -11.18 -13.51
CA HIS A 89 -0.33 -11.50 -12.52
C HIS A 89 -0.26 -10.37 -11.51
N CYS A 90 -0.07 -10.71 -10.24
CA CYS A 90 0.03 -9.74 -9.18
C CYS A 90 1.21 -10.08 -8.26
N ILE A 91 2.10 -9.11 -8.06
CA ILE A 91 3.22 -9.19 -7.13
C ILE A 91 3.00 -8.14 -6.06
N VAL A 92 3.12 -8.55 -4.79
CA VAL A 92 2.89 -7.69 -3.63
C VAL A 92 4.02 -7.86 -2.64
N GLY A 93 4.62 -6.75 -2.20
CA GLY A 93 5.73 -6.79 -1.25
C GLY A 93 6.13 -5.41 -0.76
N THR A 94 7.00 -5.36 0.25
CA THR A 94 7.60 -4.10 0.74
C THR A 94 8.83 -3.68 -0.08
N SER A 95 9.41 -4.63 -0.83
CA SER A 95 10.49 -4.41 -1.80
C SER A 95 10.52 -5.57 -2.80
N PHE A 96 10.69 -5.27 -4.08
CA PHE A 96 10.94 -6.23 -5.15
C PHE A 96 11.56 -5.53 -6.36
N GLY A 97 12.29 -6.28 -7.19
CA GLY A 97 12.65 -5.89 -8.54
C GLY A 97 11.84 -6.70 -9.55
N SER A 98 11.48 -6.09 -10.67
CA SER A 98 10.72 -6.76 -11.73
C SER A 98 11.18 -6.30 -13.10
N TYR A 99 11.29 -7.24 -14.04
CA TYR A 99 11.47 -6.95 -15.46
C TYR A 99 10.47 -7.83 -16.23
N VAL A 100 9.35 -7.24 -16.62
CA VAL A 100 8.19 -8.00 -17.15
C VAL A 100 7.73 -7.43 -18.49
N THR A 101 7.37 -8.33 -19.39
CA THR A 101 6.61 -8.00 -20.59
C THR A 101 5.13 -8.12 -20.28
N HIS A 102 4.35 -7.12 -20.66
CA HIS A 102 2.91 -7.05 -20.40
C HIS A 102 2.16 -6.61 -21.65
N SER A 103 0.86 -6.89 -21.66
CA SER A 103 -0.06 -6.42 -22.70
C SER A 103 -0.36 -4.94 -22.49
N VAL A 104 -0.49 -4.19 -23.59
CA VAL A 104 -0.83 -2.76 -23.57
C VAL A 104 -2.17 -2.53 -22.86
N GLY A 105 -2.23 -1.52 -22.00
CA GLY A 105 -3.41 -1.14 -21.23
C GLY A 105 -3.66 -2.03 -20.01
N GLY A 106 -2.76 -2.98 -19.75
CA GLY A 106 -2.90 -4.01 -18.74
C GLY A 106 -1.94 -3.87 -17.57
N PHE A 107 -1.22 -2.77 -17.40
CA PHE A 107 -0.14 -2.61 -16.41
C PHE A 107 -0.42 -1.50 -15.40
N LEU A 108 -0.17 -1.84 -14.13
CA LEU A 108 -0.28 -0.94 -13.00
C LEU A 108 0.75 -1.29 -11.92
N TYR A 109 1.62 -0.33 -11.62
CA TYR A 109 2.53 -0.34 -10.48
C TYR A 109 2.17 0.80 -9.54
N PHE A 110 1.75 0.49 -8.32
CA PHE A 110 1.40 1.49 -7.32
C PHE A 110 1.86 1.07 -5.93
N GLN A 111 1.85 2.04 -5.03
CA GLN A 111 2.08 1.85 -3.60
C GLN A 111 0.83 2.26 -2.84
N ILE A 112 0.49 1.47 -1.82
CA ILE A 112 -0.53 1.77 -0.83
C ILE A 112 0.08 1.52 0.54
N ASP A 113 0.08 2.53 1.41
CA ASP A 113 0.75 2.56 2.69
C ASP A 113 2.25 2.22 2.55
N LYS A 114 2.70 1.07 3.06
CA LYS A 114 4.08 0.57 2.98
C LYS A 114 4.25 -0.58 1.99
N VAL A 115 3.20 -0.92 1.24
CA VAL A 115 3.16 -2.07 0.35
C VAL A 115 3.15 -1.61 -1.10
N TYR A 116 3.98 -2.26 -1.91
CA TYR A 116 4.05 -2.08 -3.35
C TYR A 116 3.26 -3.20 -4.03
N VAL A 117 2.49 -2.84 -5.06
CA VAL A 117 1.65 -3.75 -5.83
C VAL A 117 1.97 -3.56 -7.31
N LEU A 118 2.40 -4.63 -7.96
CA LEU A 118 2.59 -4.71 -9.41
C LEU A 118 1.55 -5.68 -9.98
N LEU A 119 0.59 -5.13 -10.73
CA LEU A 119 -0.50 -5.85 -11.37
C LEU A 119 -0.35 -5.71 -12.89
N PHE A 120 -0.25 -6.82 -13.61
CA PHE A 120 -0.06 -6.78 -15.06
C PHE A 120 -0.74 -7.94 -15.79
N LYS A 121 -1.24 -7.67 -17.00
CA LYS A 121 -1.80 -8.69 -17.90
C LYS A 121 -0.74 -9.20 -18.88
N THR A 122 -0.70 -10.51 -19.11
CA THR A 122 0.11 -11.15 -20.16
C THR A 122 -0.78 -11.70 -21.26
N ALA A 123 -0.26 -11.73 -22.49
CA ALA A 123 -0.86 -12.52 -23.55
C ALA A 123 -0.69 -14.01 -23.22
N VAL A 124 -1.79 -14.76 -23.25
CA VAL A 124 -1.79 -16.22 -23.16
C VAL A 124 -2.54 -16.76 -24.35
N GLU A 125 -1.91 -17.64 -25.12
CA GLU A 125 -2.62 -18.41 -26.14
C GLU A 125 -3.35 -19.55 -25.43
N PRO A 126 -4.67 -19.70 -25.61
CA PRO A 126 -5.38 -20.87 -25.13
C PRO A 126 -4.79 -22.11 -25.80
N LEU A 127 -4.39 -23.10 -25.01
CA LEU A 127 -4.08 -24.41 -25.56
C LEU A 127 -5.42 -25.07 -25.91
N ASP A 128 -5.76 -25.13 -27.20
CA ASP A 128 -6.90 -25.91 -27.66
C ASP A 128 -6.68 -27.37 -27.23
N HIS A 129 -7.56 -27.87 -26.37
CA HIS A 129 -7.57 -29.28 -26.02
C HIS A 129 -8.25 -30.01 -27.18
N GLN A 130 -7.44 -30.61 -28.07
CA GLN A 130 -7.91 -31.53 -29.11
C GLN A 130 -8.59 -32.76 -28.51
#